data_AF-A0A329MG15-F1
#
_entry.id   AF-A0A329MG15-F1
#
_cell.length_a   1.000
_cell.length_b   1.000
_cell.length_c   1.000
_cell.angle_alpha   90.00
_cell.angle_beta   90.00
_cell.angle_gamma   90.00
#
_symmetry.space_group_name_H-M   'P 1'
#
loop_
_entity.id
_entity.type
_entity.pdbx_description
1 polymer ?
#
loop_
_entity_poly.entity_id
_entity_poly.type
_entity_poly.pdbx_seq_one_letter_code
_entity_poly.pdbx_strand_id
1 'polypeptide(L)' 'MKYYICHRGKRLTEAMTKEQAIKEIFLLSGAISGLSILIVEENTGKIVGEIKRKKKRRPFSEF' A
#
# COMPACT_ATOMS: atom_id res chain seq x y z
N MET A 1 -2.48 2.34 15.65
CA MET A 1 -1.74 1.83 14.47
C MET A 1 -1.84 2.87 13.37
N LYS A 2 -0.71 3.22 12.74
CA LYS A 2 -0.62 4.18 11.64
C LYS A 2 -0.47 3.45 10.32
N TYR A 3 -1.16 3.94 9.30
CA TYR A 3 -1.09 3.43 7.94
C TYR A 3 -0.43 4.48 7.06
N TYR A 4 0.45 4.04 6.16
CA TYR A 4 1.16 4.92 5.23
C TYR A 4 1.02 4.38 3.82
N ILE A 5 0.79 5.25 2.84
CA ILE A 5 0.85 4.84 1.44
C ILE A 5 2.29 4.99 0.95
N CYS A 6 2.84 3.89 0.48
CA CYS A 6 4.16 3.81 -0.10
C CYS A 6 4.07 3.49 -1.59
N HIS A 7 4.86 4.18 -2.40
CA HIS A 7 5.06 3.87 -3.81
C HIS A 7 6.54 3.66 -4.09
N ARG A 8 6.90 2.48 -4.61
CA ARG A 8 8.30 2.10 -4.91
C ARG A 8 9.26 2.35 -3.73
N GLY A 9 8.81 2.11 -2.51
CA GLY A 9 9.62 2.28 -1.29
C GLY A 9 9.70 3.71 -0.74
N LYS A 10 9.06 4.70 -1.38
CA LYS A 10 8.93 6.06 -0.85
C LYS A 10 7.56 6.23 -0.20
N ARG A 11 7.51 6.85 0.98
CA ARG A 11 6.26 7.29 1.62
C ARG A 11 5.71 8.48 0.82
N LEU A 12 4.48 8.34 0.34
CA LEU A 12 3.78 9.38 -0.42
C LEU A 12 2.90 10.24 0.48
N THR A 13 2.42 9.68 1.58
CA THR A 13 1.41 10.31 2.44
C THR A 13 1.81 10.28 3.90
N GLU A 14 1.15 11.14 4.67
CA GLU A 14 1.29 11.20 6.11
C GLU A 14 0.63 10.00 6.81
N ALA A 15 0.84 9.90 8.12
CA ALA A 15 0.21 8.87 8.93
C ALA A 15 -1.31 9.04 8.93
N MET A 16 -2.02 7.99 8.50
CA MET A 16 -3.47 8.01 8.40
C MET A 16 -4.10 6.77 9.02
N THR A 17 -5.42 6.79 9.15
CA THR A 17 -6.20 5.64 9.62
C THR A 17 -6.32 4.57 8.53
N LYS A 18 -6.71 3.36 8.93
CA LYS A 18 -6.93 2.24 8.00
C LYS A 18 -7.90 2.62 6.88
N GLU A 19 -9.00 3.26 7.24
CA GLU A 19 -10.08 3.61 6.32
C GLU A 19 -9.65 4.68 5.31
N GLN A 20 -8.92 5.69 5.77
CA GLN A 20 -8.33 6.70 4.89
C GLN A 20 -7.33 6.06 3.93
N ALA A 21 -6.41 5.21 4.43
CA ALA A 21 -5.45 4.51 3.59
C ALA A 21 -6.10 3.65 2.50
N ILE A 22 -7.22 2.99 2.81
CA ILE A 22 -7.97 2.18 1.83
C ILE A 22 -8.66 3.07 0.79
N LYS A 23 -9.32 4.15 1.19
CA LYS A 23 -9.95 5.08 0.24
C LYS A 23 -8.93 5.71 -0.69
N GLU A 24 -7.81 6.14 -0.13
CA GLU A 24 -6.80 6.90 -0.83
C GLU A 24 -5.96 6.01 -1.75
N ILE A 25 -5.60 4.79 -1.32
CA ILE A 25 -4.98 3.83 -2.24
C ILE A 25 -5.94 3.43 -3.36
N PHE A 26 -7.24 3.35 -3.11
CA PHE A 26 -8.22 3.00 -4.14
C PHE A 26 -8.29 4.09 -5.21
N LEU A 27 -8.40 5.36 -4.78
CA LEU A 27 -8.32 6.55 -5.64
C LEU A 27 -7.02 6.56 -6.45
N LEU A 28 -5.87 6.41 -5.79
CA LEU A 28 -4.57 6.46 -6.44
C LEU A 28 -4.32 5.24 -7.34
N SER A 29 -4.94 4.08 -7.07
CA SER A 29 -4.68 2.85 -7.83
C SER A 29 -5.12 2.91 -9.29
N GLY A 30 -5.99 3.84 -9.66
CA GLY A 30 -6.35 4.12 -11.05
C GLY A 30 -5.27 4.90 -11.81
N ALA A 31 -4.46 5.70 -11.10
CA ALA A 31 -3.47 6.60 -11.70
C ALA A 31 -2.02 6.10 -11.50
N ILE A 32 -1.74 5.44 -10.39
CA ILE A 32 -0.39 5.07 -9.96
C ILE A 32 -0.32 3.56 -9.70
N SER A 33 0.59 2.91 -10.41
CA SER A 33 0.84 1.47 -10.25
C SER A 33 1.95 1.21 -9.23
N GLY A 34 1.87 0.10 -8.48
CA GLY A 34 2.90 -0.23 -7.48
C GLY A 34 2.75 0.49 -6.14
N LEU A 35 1.51 0.89 -5.81
CA LEU A 35 1.16 1.36 -4.47
C LEU A 35 1.10 0.20 -3.47
N SER A 36 1.42 0.52 -2.23
CA SER A 36 1.43 -0.39 -1.09
C SER A 36 1.03 0.36 0.17
N ILE A 37 0.36 -0.30 1.10
CA ILE A 37 0.06 0.28 2.42
C ILE A 37 1.03 -0.33 3.42
N LEU A 38 1.81 0.51 4.11
CA LEU A 38 2.66 0.11 5.22
C LEU A 38 1.86 0.26 6.52
N ILE A 39 1.85 -0.78 7.35
CA ILE A 39 1.20 -0.77 8.66
C ILE A 39 2.29 -0.63 9.72
N VAL A 40 2.21 0.43 10.51
CA VAL A 40 3.19 0.76 11.54
C VAL A 40 2.50 0.86 12.89
N GLU A 41 3.09 0.26 13.90
CA GLU A 41 2.62 0.37 15.27
C GLU A 41 3.00 1.73 15.85
N GLU A 42 2.02 2.43 16.41
CA GLU A 42 2.20 3.82 16.85
C GLU A 42 3.11 3.95 18.07
N ASN A 43 3.05 2.99 19.00
CA ASN A 43 3.80 3.01 20.25
C ASN A 43 5.28 2.64 20.07
N THR A 44 5.59 1.77 19.10
CA THR A 44 6.94 1.21 18.92
C THR A 44 7.60 1.67 17.63
N GLY A 45 6.86 2.27 16.69
CA GLY A 45 7.32 2.61 15.35
C GLY A 45 7.64 1.39 14.48
N LYS A 46 7.35 0.16 14.95
CA LYS A 46 7.65 -1.07 14.22
C LYS A 46 6.69 -1.29 13.08
N ILE A 47 7.21 -1.76 11.96
CA ILE A 47 6.39 -2.18 10.81
C ILE A 47 5.75 -3.52 11.17
N VAL A 48 4.43 -3.52 11.29
CA VAL A 48 3.62 -4.70 11.63
C VAL A 48 3.33 -5.52 10.37
N GLY A 49 3.22 -4.85 9.23
CA GLY A 49 2.92 -5.52 7.97
C GLY A 49 2.82 -4.56 6.80
N GLU A 50 2.61 -5.14 5.63
CA GLU A 50 2.52 -4.39 4.38
C GLU A 50 1.46 -5.02 3.48
N ILE A 51 0.54 -4.19 2.98
CA ILE A 51 -0.49 -4.58 2.02
C ILE A 51 -0.02 -4.14 0.64
N LYS A 52 0.50 -5.09 -0.14
CA LYS A 52 0.83 -4.92 -1.56
C LYS A 52 -0.26 -5.53 -2.42
N ARG A 53 -0.71 -4.82 -3.47
CA ARG A 53 -1.47 -5.46 -4.54
C ARG A 53 -0.55 -6.47 -5.24
N LYS A 54 -0.79 -7.76 -5.02
CA LYS A 54 -0.12 -8.81 -5.82
C LYS A 54 -0.49 -8.57 -7.28
N LYS A 55 0.50 -8.24 -8.11
CA LYS A 55 0.34 -8.18 -9.56
C LYS A 55 -0.14 -9.57 -9.98
N LYS A 56 -1.38 -9.69 -10.45
CA LYS A 56 -1.92 -10.95 -10.99
C LYS A 56 -1.00 -11.32 -12.15
N ARG A 57 -0.08 -12.27 -11.94
CA ARG A 57 0.70 -12.87 -13.04
C ARG A 57 -0.36 -13.45 -13.95
N ARG A 58 -0.59 -12.83 -15.11
CA ARG A 58 -1.38 -13.50 -16.15
C ARG A 58 -0.61 -14.78 -16.47
N PRO A 59 -1.24 -15.97 -16.42
CA PRO A 59 -0.58 -17.16 -16.91
C PRO A 59 -0.14 -16.86 -18.35
N PHE A 60 1.13 -17.11 -18.62
CA PHE A 60 1.68 -17.00 -19.95
C PHE A 60 0.87 -17.97 -20.81
N SER A 61 0.06 -17.47 -21.73
CA SER A 61 -0.65 -18.31 -22.68
C SER A 61 0.40 -18.98 -23.55
N GLU A 62 0.56 -20.29 -23.41
CA GLU A 62 1.30 -21.10 -24.38
C GLU A 62 0.57 -21.02 -25.72
N PHE A 63 1.34 -20.68 -26.76
CA PHE A 63 0.92 -20.60 -28.16
C PHE A 63 0.78 -21.99 -28.77
#